data_AF-A0A2N2XRX2-F1
#
_entry.id   AF-A0A2N2XRX2-F1
#
_cell.length_a   1.000
_cell.length_b   1.000
_cell.length_c   1.000
_cell.angle_alpha   90.00
_cell.angle_beta   90.00
_cell.angle_gamma   90.00
#
_symmetry.space_group_name_H-M   'P 1'
#
loop_
_entity.id
_entity.type
_entity.pdbx_description
1 polymer ?
#
loop_
_entity_poly.entity_id
_entity_poly.type
_entity_poly.pdbx_seq_one_letter_code
_entity_poly.pdbx_strand_id
1 'polypeptide(L)' 'MPKEVVIEDKTTVEQMRLIQQMDEEDRQTIFKLIEKMLTNKKFKDFFQQNAATL' A
#
# COMPACT_ATOMS: atom_id res chain seq x y z
N MET A 1 -5.87 -22.94 -29.40
CA MET A 1 -5.80 -21.46 -29.40
C MET A 1 -4.87 -21.03 -28.28
N PRO A 2 -3.96 -20.06 -28.49
CA PRO A 2 -3.11 -19.55 -27.40
C PRO A 2 -4.01 -18.87 -26.37
N LYS A 3 -3.82 -19.18 -25.09
CA LYS A 3 -4.50 -18.45 -24.00
C LYS A 3 -3.72 -17.17 -23.74
N GLU A 4 -4.43 -16.05 -23.72
CA GLU A 4 -3.89 -14.76 -23.33
C GLU A 4 -3.34 -14.85 -21.90
N VAL A 5 -2.04 -14.60 -21.75
CA VAL A 5 -1.37 -14.62 -20.45
C VAL A 5 -1.43 -13.19 -19.91
N VAL A 6 -2.36 -12.93 -19.01
CA VAL A 6 -2.35 -11.70 -18.21
C VAL A 6 -1.18 -11.82 -17.24
N ILE A 7 -0.13 -11.05 -17.47
CA ILE A 7 0.97 -10.90 -16.50
C ILE A 7 0.44 -10.01 -15.38
N GLU A 8 -0.32 -10.60 -14.46
CA GLU A 8 -0.66 -9.93 -13.21
C GLU A 8 0.64 -9.71 -12.43
N ASP A 9 0.79 -8.53 -11.83
CA ASP A 9 1.89 -8.28 -10.89
C ASP A 9 1.65 -9.11 -9.62
N LYS A 10 2.11 -10.38 -9.70
CA LYS A 10 1.90 -11.42 -8.68
C LYS A 10 2.39 -11.00 -7.30
N THR A 11 3.27 -10.01 -7.22
CA THR A 11 3.88 -9.57 -5.97
C THR A 11 2.89 -8.87 -5.05
N THR A 12 2.08 -7.95 -5.58
CA THR A 12 1.10 -7.19 -4.79
C THR A 12 -0.08 -8.07 -4.39
N VAL A 13 -0.53 -8.92 -5.31
CA VAL A 13 -1.63 -9.88 -5.06
C VAL A 13 -1.22 -10.87 -3.96
N GLU A 14 0.01 -11.40 -4.02
CA GLU A 14 0.50 -12.33 -3.01
C GLU A 14 0.69 -11.65 -1.64
N GLN A 15 1.19 -10.41 -1.61
CA GLN A 15 1.29 -9.64 -0.36
C GLN A 15 -0.09 -9.41 0.28
N MET A 16 -1.10 -9.05 -0.52
CA MET A 16 -2.46 -8.87 -0.02
C MET A 16 -3.04 -10.19 0.51
N ARG A 17 -2.80 -11.30 -0.19
CA ARG A 17 -3.21 -12.63 0.23
C ARG A 17 -2.55 -13.03 1.56
N LEU A 18 -1.26 -12.76 1.75
CA LEU A 18 -0.56 -13.03 3.01
C LEU A 18 -1.13 -12.21 4.16
N ILE A 19 -1.41 -10.92 3.95
CA ILE A 19 -2.04 -10.04 4.96
C ILE A 19 -3.43 -10.55 5.36
N GLN A 20 -4.19 -11.09 4.41
CA GLN A 20 -5.51 -11.67 4.69
C GLN A 20 -5.45 -12.97 5.51
N GLN A 21 -4.35 -13.73 5.42
CA GLN A 21 -4.14 -14.97 6.18
C GLN A 21 -3.67 -14.73 7.62
N MET A 22 -3.27 -13.51 7.96
CA MET A 22 -2.90 -13.13 9.32
C MET A 22 -4.13 -13.15 10.24
N ASP A 23 -3.89 -13.31 11.54
CA ASP A 23 -4.94 -13.12 12.54
C ASP A 23 -5.45 -11.68 12.52
N GLU A 24 -6.60 -11.45 13.16
CA GLU A 24 -7.27 -10.16 13.09
C GLU A 24 -6.47 -9.02 13.72
N GLU A 25 -5.78 -9.29 14.83
CA GLU A 25 -5.01 -8.28 15.57
C GLU A 25 -3.79 -7.85 14.76
N ASP A 26 -3.02 -8.80 14.24
CA ASP A 26 -1.84 -8.53 13.43
C ASP A 26 -2.22 -7.85 12.12
N ARG A 27 -3.28 -8.34 11.45
CA ARG A 27 -3.79 -7.72 10.22
C ARG A 27 -4.22 -6.27 10.44
N GLN A 28 -4.94 -5.97 11.52
CA GLN A 28 -5.31 -4.60 11.88
C GLN A 28 -4.08 -3.73 12.15
N THR A 29 -3.05 -4.29 12.80
CA THR A 29 -1.80 -3.58 13.08
C THR A 29 -1.06 -3.21 11.80
N ILE A 30 -1.00 -4.13 10.83
CA ILE A 30 -0.42 -3.86 9.50
C ILE A 30 -1.17 -2.76 8.78
N PHE A 31 -2.51 -2.78 8.77
CA PHE A 31 -3.29 -1.72 8.13
C PHE A 31 -3.06 -0.35 8.76
N LYS A 32 -3.03 -0.25 10.09
CA LYS A 32 -2.70 1.00 10.79
C LYS A 32 -1.30 1.51 10.43
N LEU A 33 -0.33 0.61 10.26
CA LEU A 33 1.02 0.98 9.85
C LEU A 33 1.04 1.57 8.43
N ILE A 34 0.33 0.94 7.49
CA ILE A 34 0.19 1.41 6.11
C ILE A 34 -0.46 2.81 6.10
N GLU A 35 -1.57 2.99 6.84
CA GLU A 35 -2.25 4.29 6.96
C GLU A 35 -1.34 5.37 7.53
N LYS A 36 -0.56 5.06 8.57
CA LYS A 36 0.42 5.98 9.17
C LYS A 36 1.48 6.39 8.15
N MET A 37 2.04 5.44 7.40
CA MET A 37 3.04 5.73 6.37
C MET A 37 2.48 6.61 5.25
N LEU A 38 1.25 6.31 4.78
CA LEU A 38 0.57 7.12 3.77
C LEU A 38 0.28 8.53 4.26
N THR A 39 -0.16 8.69 5.50
CA THR A 39 -0.42 10.00 6.11
C THR A 39 0.85 10.82 6.22
N ASN A 40 1.95 10.22 6.69
CA ASN A 40 3.25 10.88 6.79
C ASN A 40 3.75 11.34 5.41
N LYS A 41 3.59 10.49 4.38
CA LYS A 41 3.95 10.84 3.01
C LYS A 41 3.11 12.02 2.52
N LYS A 42 1.78 11.97 2.65
CA LYS A 42 0.88 13.06 2.25
C LYS A 42 1.20 14.37 2.97
N PHE A 43 1.50 14.32 4.27
CA PHE A 43 1.89 15.49 5.03
C PHE A 43 3.20 16.11 4.51
N LYS A 44 4.21 15.29 4.24
CA LYS A 44 5.48 15.73 3.66
C LYS A 44 5.28 16.35 2.28
N ASP A 45 4.52 15.68 1.41
CA ASP A 45 4.22 16.14 0.05
C ASP A 45 3.45 17.48 0.10
N PHE A 46 2.46 17.59 0.98
CA PHE A 46 1.71 18.83 1.22
C PHE A 46 2.64 19.96 1.67
N PHE A 47 3.51 19.71 2.65
CA PHE A 47 4.44 20.74 3.12
C PHE A 47 5.42 21.19 2.03
N GLN A 48 5.99 20.25 1.27
CA GLN A 48 6.94 20.55 0.20
C GLN A 48 6.30 21.38 -0.93
N GLN A 49 5.07 21.04 -1.33
CA GLN A 49 4.34 21.79 -2.36
C GLN A 49 4.07 23.24 -1.92
N ASN A 50 3.62 23.44 -0.68
CA ASN A 50 3.33 24.78 -0.17
C ASN A 50 4.60 25.60 0.09
N ALA A 51 5.67 24.98 0.59
CA ALA A 51 6.96 25.66 0.81
C ALA A 51 7.65 26.08 -0.49
N ALA A 52 7.45 25.35 -1.60
CA ALA A 52 7.94 25.73 -2.92
C ALA A 52 7.10 26.83 -3.60
N THR A 53 5.94 27.15 -3.03
CA THR A 53 4.99 28.16 -3.55
C THR A 53 5.05 29.48 -2.76
N LEU A 54 5.81 29.52 -1.66
CA LEU A 54 6.10 30.70 -0.84
C LEU A 54 7.44 31.33 -1.24
#